data_AF-A0A2C7A7T0-F1
#
_entry.id   AF-A0A2C7A7T0-F1
#
_cell.length_a   1.000
_cell.length_b   1.000
_cell.length_c   1.000
_cell.angle_alpha   90.00
_cell.angle_beta   90.00
_cell.angle_gamma   90.00
#
_symmetry.space_group_name_H-M   'P 1'
#
loop_
_entity.id
_entity.type
_entity.pdbx_description
1 polymer ?
#
loop_
_entity_poly.entity_id
_entity_poly.type
_entity_poly.pdbx_seq_one_letter_code
_entity_poly.pdbx_strand_id
1 'polypeptide(L)'
;MARAGGTARKVARPAAPQAGRIVQLQGQGADSPSFSIELVTPQGAAELLHRRRPSAGDNPNAINAYAEAMREGRWILNGMPIILSRAGVLLDGVQRLRACIKAGVPFLTVLAQNIPDDVLHTIDQQRRRSFAGVLEARGVPHAHALQSALVKLIRYDDGKMLRGAGTASWSRMDRVLRANPDLEQAVKMSLESEASILSEAVRTPLLFMGFRVDKAATRRFLDAVAWPEKHSPLEPGARIRDLIDVTRGDPATRLKPVMLFALCIKALNATISGRHARSYTWIDRTANPTKGEDFPRLEGYAGLHDPGHGSDTEEATRILRAAVERLSGEENVYPLAVETISPRMAEEYLAHNTRNRKIVAAHVDAIARDIRAGNWMMNAQPICFSRSGRLLNGQHRLSAVIQAGEAIEVPVMRGLPEEAYDTYDIHAKKGPQLGAAFENFGDRPLVAAAAVLLWKRELKPAGTRNAKPTPAEVMRIVEQHPRLLEMRTFGRKMIEFGRGSVLAYAAYCIERDDPELGRVFLERFESGADLPRGHLILELRKRMQILRRERTSQEEQLREVLAAWARFREKPDLDRLNAPG
;
A
#
# COMPACT_ATOMS: atom_id res chain seq x y z
N MET A 1 19.90 72.93 5.16
CA MET A 1 19.97 71.96 4.04
C MET A 1 19.75 70.56 4.61
N ALA A 2 18.64 69.93 4.22
CA ALA A 2 18.07 68.75 4.85
C ALA A 2 18.84 67.46 4.52
N ARG A 3 19.09 66.61 5.54
CA ARG A 3 19.52 65.21 5.39
C ARG A 3 18.28 64.34 5.20
N ALA A 4 18.15 63.73 4.03
CA ALA A 4 17.12 62.72 3.76
C ALA A 4 17.61 61.34 4.22
N GLY A 5 16.99 60.81 5.27
CA GLY A 5 17.12 59.41 5.68
C GLY A 5 16.16 58.54 4.87
N GLY A 6 16.69 57.71 3.98
CA GLY A 6 15.91 56.68 3.29
C GLY A 6 15.72 55.46 4.19
N THR A 7 14.52 55.30 4.73
CA THR A 7 14.10 54.08 5.42
C THR A 7 13.87 52.96 4.40
N ALA A 8 14.62 51.87 4.53
CA ALA A 8 14.38 50.64 3.78
C ALA A 8 12.97 50.13 4.07
N ARG A 9 12.13 50.07 3.03
CA ARG A 9 10.78 49.50 3.07
C ARG A 9 10.90 48.01 3.42
N LYS A 10 10.65 47.65 4.69
CA LYS A 10 10.42 46.26 5.11
C LYS A 10 9.24 45.73 4.30
N VAL A 11 9.52 44.84 3.35
CA VAL A 11 8.48 44.06 2.67
C VAL A 11 7.77 43.24 3.75
N ALA A 12 6.49 43.56 3.99
CA ALA A 12 5.68 42.86 4.96
C ALA A 12 5.58 41.37 4.57
N ARG A 13 5.91 40.48 5.52
CA ARG A 13 5.64 39.04 5.37
C ARG A 13 4.13 38.88 5.13
N PRO A 14 3.69 38.16 4.07
CA PRO A 14 2.27 37.96 3.83
C PRO A 14 1.67 37.12 4.96
N ALA A 15 0.49 37.53 5.44
CA ALA A 15 -0.20 36.92 6.57
C ALA A 15 -0.44 35.41 6.35
N ALA A 16 -0.40 34.63 7.43
CA ALA A 16 -0.75 33.21 7.37
C ALA A 16 -2.27 33.05 7.17
N PRO A 17 -2.73 32.08 6.37
CA PRO A 17 -4.16 31.81 6.24
C PRO A 17 -4.75 31.44 7.62
N GLN A 18 -5.82 32.12 8.02
CA GLN A 18 -6.45 31.96 9.33
C GLN A 18 -7.20 30.62 9.41
N ALA A 19 -7.17 29.99 10.59
CA ALA A 19 -7.81 28.70 10.85
C ALA A 19 -9.33 28.84 10.93
N GLY A 20 -10.10 27.88 10.39
CA GLY A 20 -11.55 27.87 10.53
C GLY A 20 -12.31 27.02 9.51
N ARG A 21 -13.63 26.89 9.75
CA ARG A 21 -14.62 26.31 8.83
C ARG A 21 -14.79 27.22 7.62
N ILE A 22 -14.73 26.64 6.42
CA ILE A 22 -14.84 27.43 5.18
C ILE A 22 -16.19 27.21 4.49
N VAL A 23 -16.70 25.97 4.47
CA VAL A 23 -18.04 25.64 3.92
C VAL A 23 -18.71 24.63 4.83
N GLN A 24 -20.00 24.81 5.18
CA GLN A 24 -20.77 23.91 6.04
C GLN A 24 -22.00 23.35 5.34
N LEU A 25 -22.21 22.04 5.48
CA LEU A 25 -23.47 21.36 5.15
C LEU A 25 -23.97 20.66 6.41
N GLN A 26 -25.06 21.17 6.97
CA GLN A 26 -25.72 20.54 8.10
C GLN A 26 -26.60 19.40 7.59
N GLY A 27 -26.47 18.22 8.19
CA GLY A 27 -27.50 17.20 8.09
C GLY A 27 -28.81 17.70 8.72
N GLN A 28 -29.95 17.20 8.27
CA GLN A 28 -31.23 17.53 8.89
C GLN A 28 -31.27 16.90 10.30
N GLY A 29 -31.04 17.70 11.36
CA GLY A 29 -31.05 17.28 12.76
C GLY A 29 -29.70 17.34 13.48
N ALA A 30 -29.72 17.54 14.81
CA ALA A 30 -28.51 17.72 15.63
C ALA A 30 -27.59 16.48 15.69
N ASP A 31 -28.16 15.28 15.57
CA ASP A 31 -27.44 13.99 15.61
C ASP A 31 -27.10 13.42 14.22
N SER A 32 -27.47 14.15 13.18
CA SER A 32 -27.20 13.75 11.80
C SER A 32 -25.73 14.03 11.44
N PRO A 33 -25.12 13.18 10.61
CA PRO A 33 -23.80 13.44 10.08
C PRO A 33 -23.70 14.81 9.43
N SER A 34 -22.61 15.53 9.71
CA SER A 34 -22.35 16.84 9.11
C SER A 34 -21.00 16.86 8.43
N PHE A 35 -20.91 17.62 7.34
CA PHE A 35 -19.75 17.69 6.48
C PHE A 35 -19.35 19.14 6.23
N SER A 36 -18.06 19.43 6.31
CA SER A 36 -17.51 20.75 6.03
C SER A 36 -16.15 20.66 5.36
N ILE A 37 -15.73 21.73 4.69
CA ILE A 37 -14.35 21.88 4.21
C ILE A 37 -13.63 22.80 5.20
N GLU A 38 -12.53 22.32 5.76
CA GLU A 38 -11.76 23.03 6.78
C GLU A 38 -10.27 23.12 6.42
N LEU A 39 -9.66 24.24 6.82
CA LEU A 39 -8.20 24.41 6.83
C LEU A 39 -7.66 24.00 8.19
N VAL A 40 -7.00 22.84 8.24
CA VAL A 40 -6.39 22.32 9.47
C VAL A 40 -4.96 22.84 9.60
N THR A 41 -4.70 23.61 10.67
CA THR A 41 -3.36 24.10 11.02
C THR A 41 -2.60 23.11 11.89
N PRO A 42 -1.27 23.22 12.05
CA PRO A 42 -0.51 22.39 12.99
C PRO A 42 -1.07 22.44 14.43
N GLN A 43 -1.55 23.60 14.86
CA GLN A 43 -2.20 23.75 16.17
C GLN A 43 -3.55 23.01 16.21
N GLY A 44 -4.44 23.25 15.24
CA GLY A 44 -5.73 22.55 15.17
C GLY A 44 -5.57 21.03 15.02
N ALA A 45 -4.51 20.58 14.34
CA ALA A 45 -4.16 19.17 14.26
C ALA A 45 -3.77 18.59 15.63
N ALA A 46 -3.04 19.34 16.47
CA ALA A 46 -2.71 18.92 17.83
C ALA A 46 -3.96 18.80 18.70
N GLU A 47 -4.87 19.77 18.60
CA GLU A 47 -6.17 19.77 19.29
C GLU A 47 -7.02 18.55 18.92
N LEU A 48 -7.14 18.24 17.62
CA LEU A 48 -7.86 17.06 17.14
C LEU A 48 -7.20 15.76 17.60
N LEU A 49 -5.87 15.71 17.70
CA LEU A 49 -5.13 14.53 18.15
C LEU A 49 -5.28 14.24 19.65
N HIS A 50 -5.74 15.20 20.47
CA HIS A 50 -6.11 14.93 21.86
C HIS A 50 -7.36 14.05 21.96
N ARG A 51 -8.20 14.03 20.91
CA ARG A 51 -9.43 13.23 20.85
C ARG A 51 -9.22 11.83 20.27
N ARG A 52 -7.97 11.41 20.04
CA ARG A 52 -7.67 10.09 19.47
C ARG A 52 -7.88 8.97 20.49
N ARG A 53 -8.27 7.79 20.00
CA ARG A 53 -8.27 6.58 20.83
C ARG A 53 -6.85 6.23 21.29
N PRO A 54 -6.65 5.71 22.52
CA PRO A 54 -5.34 5.26 22.99
C PRO A 54 -4.68 4.21 22.08
N SER A 55 -5.50 3.37 21.43
CA SER A 55 -5.09 2.32 20.50
C SER A 55 -4.67 2.84 19.11
N ALA A 56 -4.85 4.14 18.82
CA ALA A 56 -4.50 4.73 17.54
C ALA A 56 -2.97 4.85 17.38
N GLY A 57 -2.37 3.79 16.83
CA GLY A 57 -0.94 3.74 16.57
C GLY A 57 -0.47 4.64 15.43
N ASP A 58 0.77 5.08 15.53
CA ASP A 58 1.45 5.88 14.52
C ASP A 58 2.06 4.97 13.45
N ASN A 59 2.05 5.44 12.21
CA ASN A 59 2.79 4.83 11.12
C ASN A 59 3.82 5.85 10.62
N PRO A 60 5.08 5.78 11.08
CA PRO A 60 6.11 6.76 10.72
C PRO A 60 6.28 6.92 9.21
N ASN A 61 6.18 5.84 8.44
CA ASN A 61 6.30 5.90 6.98
C ASN A 61 5.15 6.67 6.34
N ALA A 62 3.91 6.45 6.81
CA ALA A 62 2.73 7.19 6.37
C ALA A 62 2.83 8.68 6.71
N ILE A 63 3.22 8.99 7.95
CA ILE A 63 3.40 10.37 8.44
C ILE A 63 4.47 11.08 7.60
N ASN A 64 5.60 10.43 7.33
CA ASN A 64 6.67 10.99 6.52
C ASN A 64 6.20 11.31 5.10
N ALA A 65 5.50 10.38 4.45
CA ALA A 65 5.03 10.53 3.08
C ALA A 65 4.00 11.67 2.96
N TYR A 66 3.04 11.78 3.89
CA TYR A 66 2.11 12.90 3.91
C TYR A 66 2.79 14.22 4.25
N ALA A 67 3.71 14.25 5.22
CA ALA A 67 4.37 15.48 5.62
C ALA A 67 5.22 16.03 4.46
N GLU A 68 5.86 15.15 3.69
CA GLU A 68 6.56 15.50 2.46
C GLU A 68 5.59 16.04 1.40
N ALA A 69 4.48 15.34 1.13
CA ALA A 69 3.47 15.81 0.18
C ALA A 69 2.86 17.17 0.55
N MET A 70 2.68 17.45 1.85
CA MET A 70 2.20 18.75 2.37
C MET A 70 3.25 19.85 2.18
N ARG A 71 4.53 19.59 2.52
CA ARG A 71 5.62 20.58 2.31
C ARG A 71 5.80 20.96 0.85
N GLU A 72 5.56 20.01 -0.04
CA GLU A 72 5.70 20.18 -1.49
C GLU A 72 4.41 20.68 -2.18
N GLY A 73 3.34 20.97 -1.41
CA GLY A 73 2.07 21.45 -1.97
C GLY A 73 1.29 20.47 -2.82
N ARG A 74 1.71 19.20 -2.86
CA ARG A 74 0.98 18.16 -3.58
C ARG A 74 -0.24 17.71 -2.82
N TRP A 75 -0.27 17.85 -1.48
CA TRP A 75 -1.49 17.62 -0.73
C TRP A 75 -2.49 18.75 -0.98
N ILE A 76 -3.41 18.51 -1.91
CA ILE A 76 -4.55 19.39 -2.19
C ILE A 76 -5.84 18.78 -1.65
N LEU A 77 -6.92 19.56 -1.63
CA LEU A 77 -8.24 19.05 -1.25
C LEU A 77 -8.64 17.89 -2.18
N ASN A 78 -8.75 16.70 -1.61
CA ASN A 78 -9.00 15.45 -2.33
C ASN A 78 -10.23 14.71 -1.80
N GLY A 79 -11.04 15.34 -0.95
CA GLY A 79 -12.21 14.71 -0.34
C GLY A 79 -11.89 13.65 0.72
N MET A 80 -10.64 13.28 1.00
CA MET A 80 -10.35 12.36 2.11
C MET A 80 -10.65 13.07 3.44
N PRO A 81 -11.60 12.60 4.27
CA PRO A 81 -12.04 13.36 5.43
C PRO A 81 -11.17 13.15 6.66
N ILE A 82 -11.18 14.10 7.61
CA ILE A 82 -10.94 13.84 9.03
C ILE A 82 -12.30 13.47 9.62
N ILE A 83 -12.38 12.37 10.38
CA ILE A 83 -13.64 11.82 10.85
C ILE A 83 -13.70 11.90 12.37
N LEU A 84 -14.70 12.60 12.89
CA LEU A 84 -15.05 12.66 14.31
C LEU A 84 -16.37 11.93 14.55
N SER A 85 -16.40 11.14 15.62
CA SER A 85 -17.63 10.48 16.03
C SER A 85 -18.62 11.42 16.70
N ARG A 86 -19.84 10.93 16.96
CA ARG A 86 -20.83 11.64 17.81
C ARG A 86 -20.28 11.97 19.21
N ALA A 87 -19.47 11.07 19.78
CA ALA A 87 -18.80 11.31 21.05
C ALA A 87 -17.56 12.22 20.93
N GLY A 88 -17.29 12.77 19.74
CA GLY A 88 -16.13 13.62 19.47
C GLY A 88 -14.80 12.87 19.36
N VAL A 89 -14.83 11.53 19.30
CA VAL A 89 -13.62 10.71 19.17
C VAL A 89 -13.10 10.76 17.74
N LEU A 90 -11.79 10.92 17.58
CA LEU A 90 -11.14 10.89 16.27
C LEU A 90 -11.08 9.45 15.72
N LEU A 91 -11.90 9.18 14.71
CA LEU A 91 -12.04 7.87 14.06
C LEU A 91 -11.03 7.70 12.91
N ASP A 92 -10.79 8.73 12.11
CA ASP A 92 -9.81 8.72 11.02
C ASP A 92 -9.14 10.09 10.85
N GLY A 93 -7.90 10.09 10.38
CA GLY A 93 -7.11 11.29 10.11
C GLY A 93 -5.78 11.34 10.86
N VAL A 94 -5.54 10.45 11.83
CA VAL A 94 -4.36 10.50 12.74
C VAL A 94 -3.04 10.73 12.01
N GLN A 95 -2.76 9.97 10.95
CA GLN A 95 -1.49 10.09 10.22
C GLN A 95 -1.37 11.44 9.49
N ARG A 96 -2.49 11.99 8.97
CA ARG A 96 -2.54 13.28 8.27
C ARG A 96 -2.41 14.46 9.24
N LEU A 97 -3.04 14.37 10.42
CA LEU A 97 -2.88 15.37 11.47
C LEU A 97 -1.43 15.41 11.98
N ARG A 98 -0.81 14.25 12.22
CA ARG A 98 0.62 14.20 12.60
C ARG A 98 1.53 14.68 11.48
N ALA A 99 1.20 14.37 10.24
CA ALA A 99 1.94 14.87 9.09
C ALA A 99 1.87 16.39 8.97
N CYS A 100 0.71 17.00 9.23
CA CYS A 100 0.57 18.46 9.29
C CYS A 100 1.47 19.08 10.35
N ILE A 101 1.48 18.52 11.57
CA ILE A 101 2.39 18.96 12.65
C ILE A 101 3.85 18.81 12.23
N LYS A 102 4.21 17.65 11.66
CA LYS A 102 5.58 17.36 11.22
C LYS A 102 6.03 18.22 10.03
N ALA A 103 5.11 18.58 9.14
CA ALA A 103 5.37 19.45 8.01
C ALA A 103 5.50 20.91 8.42
N GLY A 104 4.77 21.33 9.47
CA GLY A 104 4.60 22.73 9.82
C GLY A 104 3.74 23.49 8.80
N VAL A 105 2.96 22.79 7.98
CA VAL A 105 2.17 23.34 6.87
C VAL A 105 0.70 23.00 7.08
N PRO A 106 -0.23 23.98 7.01
CA PRO A 106 -1.66 23.70 7.09
C PRO A 106 -2.16 22.98 5.83
N PHE A 107 -3.31 22.30 5.91
CA PHE A 107 -3.87 21.62 4.75
C PHE A 107 -5.41 21.66 4.74
N LEU A 108 -5.99 21.63 3.54
CA LEU A 108 -7.43 21.54 3.33
C LEU A 108 -7.91 20.09 3.39
N THR A 109 -9.04 19.87 4.04
CA THR A 109 -9.68 18.55 4.17
C THR A 109 -11.18 18.68 4.33
N VAL A 110 -11.90 17.60 4.05
CA VAL A 110 -13.28 17.46 4.54
C VAL A 110 -13.21 17.13 6.03
N LEU A 111 -14.01 17.79 6.87
CA LEU A 111 -14.28 17.37 8.25
C LEU A 111 -15.68 16.75 8.28
N ALA A 112 -15.75 15.48 8.65
CA ALA A 112 -16.99 14.75 8.90
C ALA A 112 -17.20 14.62 10.41
N GLN A 113 -18.33 15.10 10.91
CA GLN A 113 -18.68 15.06 12.33
C GLN A 113 -20.00 14.30 12.54
N ASN A 114 -20.27 13.94 13.79
CA ASN A 114 -21.46 13.18 14.19
C ASN A 114 -21.57 11.81 13.51
N ILE A 115 -20.43 11.21 13.18
CA ILE A 115 -20.38 9.88 12.59
C ILE A 115 -20.56 8.82 13.70
N PRO A 116 -21.41 7.80 13.52
CA PRO A 116 -21.51 6.72 14.52
C PRO A 116 -20.15 6.02 14.74
N ASP A 117 -19.86 5.62 15.99
CA ASP A 117 -18.55 5.09 16.43
C ASP A 117 -18.16 3.75 15.79
N ASP A 118 -19.13 3.05 15.21
CA ASP A 118 -19.04 1.76 14.56
C ASP A 118 -18.82 1.85 13.04
N VAL A 119 -18.91 3.04 12.40
CA VAL A 119 -18.70 3.25 10.94
C VAL A 119 -17.30 2.83 10.44
N LEU A 120 -16.34 2.61 11.35
CA LEU A 120 -14.96 2.24 11.01
C LEU A 120 -14.84 1.03 10.07
N HIS A 121 -15.80 0.11 10.06
CA HIS A 121 -15.77 -1.06 9.17
C HIS A 121 -16.24 -0.80 7.74
N THR A 122 -17.00 0.27 7.49
CA THR A 122 -17.48 0.64 6.15
C THR A 122 -16.58 1.66 5.45
N ILE A 123 -15.59 2.21 6.15
CA ILE A 123 -14.54 3.04 5.57
C ILE A 123 -13.76 2.22 4.54
N ASP A 124 -13.73 2.73 3.31
CA ASP A 124 -13.21 2.02 2.15
C ASP A 124 -11.71 1.78 2.32
N GLN A 125 -11.33 0.51 2.46
CA GLN A 125 -9.93 0.09 2.55
C GLN A 125 -9.31 0.05 1.16
N GLN A 126 -9.13 1.24 0.59
CA GLN A 126 -8.58 1.41 -0.74
C GLN A 126 -7.18 0.80 -0.85
N ARG A 127 -6.93 0.16 -1.99
CA ARG A 127 -5.63 -0.44 -2.28
C ARG A 127 -4.67 0.68 -2.66
N ARG A 128 -3.45 0.65 -2.10
CA ARG A 128 -2.35 1.57 -2.42
C ARG A 128 -2.29 1.86 -3.92
N ARG A 129 -2.40 3.13 -4.31
CA ARG A 129 -2.13 3.56 -5.70
C ARG A 129 -0.64 3.38 -5.97
N SER A 130 -0.24 3.09 -7.20
CA SER A 130 1.17 3.06 -7.62
C SER A 130 1.48 4.34 -8.40
N PHE A 131 2.73 4.78 -8.40
CA PHE A 131 3.12 5.95 -9.23
C PHE A 131 2.90 5.65 -10.72
N ALA A 132 3.12 4.41 -11.16
CA ALA A 132 2.73 3.93 -12.49
C ALA A 132 1.22 4.08 -12.74
N GLY A 133 0.35 3.73 -11.77
CA GLY A 133 -1.09 3.91 -11.92
C GLY A 133 -1.52 5.39 -11.98
N VAL A 134 -0.75 6.30 -11.36
CA VAL A 134 -0.94 7.75 -11.52
C VAL A 134 -0.57 8.19 -12.94
N LEU A 135 0.57 7.74 -13.45
CA LEU A 135 1.01 8.03 -14.82
C LEU A 135 0.01 7.50 -15.87
N GLU A 136 -0.50 6.28 -15.69
CA GLU A 136 -1.57 5.71 -16.54
C GLU A 136 -2.82 6.59 -16.53
N ALA A 137 -3.23 7.07 -15.35
CA ALA A 137 -4.37 7.96 -15.22
C ALA A 137 -4.15 9.35 -15.85
N ARG A 138 -2.90 9.77 -16.04
CA ARG A 138 -2.55 10.96 -16.82
C ARG A 138 -2.49 10.68 -18.33
N GLY A 139 -2.58 9.42 -18.74
CA GLY A 139 -2.47 8.99 -20.13
C GLY A 139 -1.02 8.78 -20.59
N VAL A 140 -0.08 8.67 -19.65
CA VAL A 140 1.33 8.44 -19.97
C VAL A 140 1.53 6.98 -20.41
N PRO A 141 2.04 6.73 -21.63
CA PRO A 141 2.27 5.37 -22.11
C PRO A 141 3.41 4.70 -21.34
N HIS A 142 3.39 3.37 -21.28
CA HIS A 142 4.46 2.56 -20.65
C HIS A 142 4.80 2.97 -19.20
N ALA A 143 3.83 3.49 -18.45
CA ALA A 143 3.97 4.02 -17.09
C ALA A 143 4.76 3.12 -16.12
N HIS A 144 4.60 1.81 -16.21
CA HIS A 144 5.34 0.85 -15.39
C HIS A 144 6.85 0.81 -15.70
N ALA A 145 7.22 0.83 -16.99
CA ALA A 145 8.61 0.90 -17.42
C ALA A 145 9.22 2.25 -17.05
N LEU A 146 8.46 3.34 -17.24
CA LEU A 146 8.88 4.68 -16.86
C LEU A 146 9.15 4.82 -15.36
N GLN A 147 8.24 4.33 -14.50
CA GLN A 147 8.46 4.29 -13.05
C GLN A 147 9.69 3.43 -12.69
N SER A 148 9.86 2.26 -13.32
CA SER A 148 10.98 1.35 -13.08
C SER A 148 12.33 2.02 -13.39
N ALA A 149 12.44 2.65 -14.57
CA ALA A 149 13.62 3.38 -15.00
C ALA A 149 13.93 4.56 -14.06
N LEU A 150 12.91 5.35 -13.73
CA LEU A 150 13.03 6.51 -12.85
C LEU A 150 13.53 6.15 -11.44
N VAL A 151 12.94 5.11 -10.82
CA VAL A 151 13.40 4.61 -9.50
C VAL A 151 14.86 4.18 -9.55
N LYS A 152 15.27 3.53 -10.64
CA LYS A 152 16.64 3.05 -10.80
C LYS A 152 17.63 4.19 -11.03
N LEU A 153 17.30 5.16 -11.88
CA LEU A 153 18.11 6.34 -12.14
C LEU A 153 18.30 7.19 -10.88
N ILE A 154 17.21 7.43 -10.12
CA ILE A 154 17.31 8.17 -8.84
C ILE A 154 18.21 7.44 -7.84
N ARG A 155 18.08 6.11 -7.72
CA ARG A 155 18.98 5.32 -6.86
C ARG A 155 20.42 5.35 -7.32
N TYR A 156 20.63 5.32 -8.63
CA TYR A 156 21.95 5.40 -9.22
C TYR A 156 22.60 6.75 -8.88
N ASP A 157 21.91 7.86 -9.12
CA ASP A 157 22.43 9.20 -8.80
C ASP A 157 22.70 9.37 -7.31
N ASP A 158 21.79 8.93 -6.45
CA ASP A 158 21.92 8.94 -4.99
C ASP A 158 23.05 8.04 -4.44
N GLY A 159 23.69 7.21 -5.27
CA GLY A 159 24.66 6.21 -4.80
C GLY A 159 24.02 5.08 -3.97
N LYS A 160 22.72 4.85 -4.16
CA LYS A 160 21.85 3.95 -3.38
C LYS A 160 21.43 2.69 -4.15
N MET A 161 22.31 2.20 -5.02
CA MET A 161 22.06 0.97 -5.80
C MET A 161 22.17 -0.32 -4.98
N LEU A 162 22.83 -0.26 -3.82
CA LEU A 162 23.01 -1.38 -2.89
C LEU A 162 21.80 -1.51 -1.93
N ARG A 163 21.65 -2.66 -1.27
CA ARG A 163 20.46 -2.99 -0.46
C ARG A 163 20.22 -1.97 0.67
N GLY A 164 18.94 -1.77 1.02
CA GLY A 164 18.52 -1.00 2.20
C GLY A 164 18.03 0.43 1.91
N ALA A 165 18.22 0.93 0.69
CA ALA A 165 17.70 2.25 0.32
C ALA A 165 16.19 2.23 0.01
N GLY A 166 15.45 3.09 0.71
CA GLY A 166 14.05 3.37 0.41
C GLY A 166 13.83 3.80 -1.04
N THR A 167 12.64 3.56 -1.57
CA THR A 167 12.22 4.10 -2.87
C THR A 167 12.09 5.62 -2.77
N ALA A 168 12.44 6.35 -3.84
CA ALA A 168 12.19 7.78 -3.91
C ALA A 168 10.72 8.11 -3.66
N SER A 169 10.45 9.26 -3.06
CA SER A 169 9.10 9.77 -2.88
C SER A 169 8.46 10.05 -4.24
N TRP A 170 7.12 10.03 -4.29
CA TRP A 170 6.39 10.30 -5.53
C TRP A 170 6.59 11.71 -6.05
N SER A 171 6.85 12.68 -5.17
CA SER A 171 7.24 14.04 -5.57
C SER A 171 8.51 14.04 -6.33
N ARG A 172 9.56 13.46 -5.73
CA ARG A 172 10.86 13.43 -6.35
C ARG A 172 10.78 12.73 -7.69
N MET A 173 10.03 11.62 -7.76
CA MET A 173 9.74 10.97 -9.03
C MET A 173 9.03 11.90 -10.02
N ASP A 174 7.93 12.57 -9.65
CA ASP A 174 7.21 13.48 -10.56
C ASP A 174 8.07 14.66 -11.03
N ARG A 175 8.78 15.30 -10.10
CA ARG A 175 9.66 16.45 -10.37
C ARG A 175 10.82 16.07 -11.28
N VAL A 176 11.50 14.96 -10.97
CA VAL A 176 12.59 14.44 -11.80
C VAL A 176 12.04 14.04 -13.17
N LEU A 177 10.86 13.42 -13.26
CA LEU A 177 10.27 13.07 -14.55
C LEU A 177 10.00 14.33 -15.40
N ARG A 178 9.41 15.39 -14.83
CA ARG A 178 9.16 16.66 -15.53
C ARG A 178 10.46 17.36 -15.97
N ALA A 179 11.50 17.30 -15.14
CA ALA A 179 12.79 17.89 -15.44
C ALA A 179 13.64 17.07 -16.43
N ASN A 180 13.22 15.84 -16.75
CA ASN A 180 13.94 14.92 -17.65
C ASN A 180 12.97 14.29 -18.68
N PRO A 181 12.35 15.09 -19.58
CA PRO A 181 11.33 14.61 -20.51
C PRO A 181 11.86 13.58 -21.54
N ASP A 182 13.16 13.58 -21.79
CA ASP A 182 13.85 12.60 -22.63
C ASP A 182 13.80 11.15 -22.08
N LEU A 183 13.41 10.97 -20.81
CA LEU A 183 13.23 9.65 -20.22
C LEU A 183 12.08 8.86 -20.88
N GLU A 184 11.00 9.53 -21.28
CA GLU A 184 9.89 8.86 -21.98
C GLU A 184 10.35 8.31 -23.33
N GLN A 185 11.16 9.08 -24.06
CA GLN A 185 11.76 8.65 -25.31
C GLN A 185 12.73 7.48 -25.09
N ALA A 186 13.53 7.50 -24.02
CA ALA A 186 14.43 6.39 -23.69
C ALA A 186 13.66 5.09 -23.39
N VAL A 187 12.51 5.17 -22.70
CA VAL A 187 11.63 4.01 -22.47
C VAL A 187 11.11 3.46 -23.79
N LYS A 188 10.59 4.31 -24.68
CA LYS A 188 10.10 3.89 -25.99
C LYS A 188 11.19 3.17 -26.79
N MET A 189 12.37 3.77 -26.91
CA MET A 189 13.50 3.18 -27.61
C MET A 189 13.99 1.89 -26.98
N SER A 190 13.94 1.78 -25.65
CA SER A 190 14.25 0.54 -24.96
C SER A 190 13.27 -0.55 -25.37
N LEU A 191 11.96 -0.29 -25.37
CA LEU A 191 10.96 -1.30 -25.73
C LEU A 191 11.07 -1.76 -27.18
N GLU A 192 11.47 -0.88 -28.09
CA GLU A 192 11.68 -1.16 -29.52
C GLU A 192 13.06 -1.80 -29.83
N SER A 193 13.97 -1.86 -28.85
CA SER A 193 15.35 -2.31 -29.07
C SER A 193 15.47 -3.83 -29.25
N GLU A 194 16.27 -4.23 -30.23
CA GLU A 194 16.61 -5.63 -30.53
C GLU A 194 17.53 -6.28 -29.48
N ALA A 195 18.19 -5.50 -28.63
CA ALA A 195 19.01 -5.96 -27.50
C ALA A 195 18.15 -6.49 -26.32
N SER A 196 17.08 -7.24 -26.62
CA SER A 196 16.07 -7.74 -25.68
C SER A 196 16.60 -8.71 -24.63
N ILE A 197 17.79 -9.27 -24.87
CA ILE A 197 18.50 -10.07 -23.88
C ILE A 197 18.89 -9.26 -22.63
N LEU A 198 19.06 -7.94 -22.78
CA LEU A 198 19.08 -7.01 -21.66
C LEU A 198 17.65 -6.69 -21.26
N SER A 199 17.27 -7.05 -20.03
CA SER A 199 15.96 -6.67 -19.49
C SER A 199 15.75 -5.15 -19.61
N GLU A 200 14.51 -4.72 -19.84
CA GLU A 200 14.11 -3.30 -19.88
C GLU A 200 14.69 -2.51 -18.70
N ALA A 201 14.63 -3.09 -17.50
CA ALA A 201 15.16 -2.49 -16.29
C ALA A 201 16.66 -2.14 -16.37
N VAL A 202 17.46 -2.82 -17.18
CA VAL A 202 18.89 -2.53 -17.40
C VAL A 202 19.07 -1.62 -18.62
N ARG A 203 18.36 -1.93 -19.70
CA ARG A 203 18.50 -1.26 -21.00
C ARG A 203 18.02 0.19 -20.99
N THR A 204 16.89 0.48 -20.34
CA THR A 204 16.32 1.84 -20.31
C THR A 204 17.25 2.86 -19.62
N PRO A 205 17.78 2.60 -18.40
CA PRO A 205 18.76 3.49 -17.80
C PRO A 205 20.05 3.65 -18.62
N LEU A 206 20.54 2.57 -19.26
CA LEU A 206 21.72 2.65 -20.12
C LEU A 206 21.48 3.54 -21.34
N LEU A 207 20.33 3.40 -22.00
CA LEU A 207 19.94 4.28 -23.11
C LEU A 207 19.85 5.73 -22.67
N PHE A 208 19.14 6.00 -21.58
CA PHE A 208 18.95 7.34 -21.05
C PHE A 208 20.28 8.00 -20.68
N MET A 209 21.08 7.34 -19.86
CA MET A 209 22.38 7.86 -19.40
C MET A 209 23.36 7.97 -20.57
N GLY A 210 23.47 6.91 -21.37
CA GLY A 210 24.40 6.82 -22.49
C GLY A 210 24.13 7.84 -23.57
N PHE A 211 22.87 8.12 -23.92
CA PHE A 211 22.52 9.11 -24.94
C PHE A 211 22.79 10.55 -24.52
N ARG A 212 22.86 10.82 -23.21
CA ARG A 212 23.29 12.11 -22.68
C ARG A 212 24.80 12.30 -22.71
N VAL A 213 25.57 11.21 -22.80
CA VAL A 213 27.03 11.23 -22.88
C VAL A 213 27.49 11.11 -24.33
N ASP A 214 27.18 9.99 -24.98
CA ASP A 214 27.54 9.68 -26.36
C ASP A 214 26.51 8.74 -27.00
N LYS A 215 25.69 9.29 -27.89
CA LYS A 215 24.64 8.55 -28.61
C LYS A 215 25.22 7.49 -29.54
N ALA A 216 26.34 7.77 -30.19
CA ALA A 216 26.93 6.87 -31.19
C ALA A 216 27.56 5.65 -30.51
N ALA A 217 28.35 5.88 -29.46
CA ALA A 217 28.94 4.80 -28.66
C ALA A 217 27.85 3.95 -27.99
N THR A 218 26.79 4.57 -27.48
CA THR A 218 25.68 3.84 -26.83
C THR A 218 24.93 2.95 -27.82
N ARG A 219 24.67 3.42 -29.05
CA ARG A 219 24.08 2.60 -30.11
C ARG A 219 25.00 1.43 -30.46
N ARG A 220 26.27 1.70 -30.74
CA ARG A 220 27.28 0.66 -31.04
C ARG A 220 27.34 -0.42 -29.95
N PHE A 221 27.31 -0.01 -28.67
CA PHE A 221 27.29 -0.93 -27.55
C PHE A 221 26.06 -1.85 -27.58
N LEU A 222 24.87 -1.29 -27.76
CA LEU A 222 23.63 -2.07 -27.79
C LEU A 222 23.51 -2.94 -29.04
N ASP A 223 23.99 -2.48 -30.19
CA ASP A 223 24.05 -3.24 -31.43
C ASP A 223 24.97 -4.45 -31.27
N ALA A 224 26.14 -4.28 -30.64
CA ALA A 224 27.05 -5.37 -30.33
C ALA A 224 26.49 -6.37 -29.30
N VAL A 225 25.56 -5.95 -28.44
CA VAL A 225 24.83 -6.88 -27.54
C VAL A 225 23.75 -7.68 -28.30
N ALA A 226 23.04 -7.02 -29.21
CA ALA A 226 21.98 -7.63 -30.00
C ALA A 226 22.55 -8.63 -31.02
N TRP A 227 23.59 -8.21 -31.74
CA TRP A 227 24.19 -8.87 -32.91
C TRP A 227 25.70 -9.05 -32.72
N PRO A 228 26.16 -9.79 -31.69
CA PRO A 228 27.59 -9.91 -31.37
C PRO A 228 28.43 -10.40 -32.55
N GLU A 229 27.87 -11.20 -33.45
CA GLU A 229 28.52 -11.74 -34.64
C GLU A 229 28.91 -10.68 -35.69
N LYS A 230 28.29 -9.51 -35.65
CA LYS A 230 28.60 -8.38 -36.55
C LYS A 230 29.71 -7.49 -36.03
N HIS A 231 30.20 -7.76 -34.83
CA HIS A 231 31.20 -6.93 -34.15
C HIS A 231 32.44 -7.76 -33.81
N SER A 232 33.53 -7.06 -33.48
CA SER A 232 34.72 -7.71 -32.93
C SER A 232 34.33 -8.48 -31.66
N PRO A 233 34.87 -9.71 -31.43
CA PRO A 233 34.68 -10.41 -30.16
C PRO A 233 35.20 -9.62 -28.94
N LEU A 234 36.07 -8.63 -29.16
CA LEU A 234 36.56 -7.72 -28.12
C LEU A 234 35.70 -6.46 -27.96
N GLU A 235 34.66 -6.27 -28.77
CA GLU A 235 33.72 -5.16 -28.61
C GLU A 235 33.03 -5.31 -27.24
N PRO A 236 32.98 -4.26 -26.40
CA PRO A 236 32.47 -4.39 -25.04
C PRO A 236 31.03 -4.95 -24.96
N GLY A 237 30.17 -4.60 -25.92
CA GLY A 237 28.81 -5.14 -26.01
C GLY A 237 28.76 -6.64 -26.30
N ALA A 238 29.61 -7.12 -27.22
CA ALA A 238 29.71 -8.55 -27.53
C ALA A 238 30.22 -9.35 -26.31
N ARG A 239 31.16 -8.80 -25.52
CA ARG A 239 31.63 -9.44 -24.27
C ARG A 239 30.55 -9.52 -23.20
N ILE A 240 29.68 -8.52 -23.09
CA ILE A 240 28.52 -8.58 -22.19
C ILE A 240 27.55 -9.67 -22.67
N ARG A 241 27.33 -9.79 -23.98
CA ARG A 241 26.49 -10.83 -24.57
C ARG A 241 27.02 -12.23 -24.26
N ASP A 242 28.31 -12.48 -24.50
CA ASP A 242 28.96 -13.76 -24.17
C ASP A 242 28.77 -14.12 -22.70
N LEU A 243 28.95 -13.15 -21.80
CA LEU A 243 28.80 -13.37 -20.36
C LEU A 243 27.36 -13.74 -19.97
N ILE A 244 26.36 -13.10 -20.59
CA ILE A 244 24.96 -13.45 -20.36
C ILE A 244 24.70 -14.88 -20.84
N ASP A 245 25.17 -15.24 -22.04
CA ASP A 245 24.92 -16.56 -22.62
C ASP A 245 25.57 -17.68 -21.80
N VAL A 246 26.81 -17.49 -21.31
CA VAL A 246 27.50 -18.45 -20.43
C VAL A 246 26.79 -18.63 -19.09
N THR A 247 26.20 -17.57 -18.52
CA THR A 247 25.55 -17.61 -17.19
C THR A 247 24.06 -17.94 -17.24
N ARG A 248 23.48 -18.09 -18.44
CA ARG A 248 22.02 -18.23 -18.60
C ARG A 248 21.47 -19.56 -18.10
N GLY A 249 22.24 -20.63 -18.28
CA GLY A 249 21.84 -22.03 -18.11
C GLY A 249 21.72 -22.50 -16.65
N ASP A 250 22.39 -21.84 -15.70
CA ASP A 250 22.39 -22.22 -14.29
C ASP A 250 21.87 -21.07 -13.40
N PRO A 251 20.78 -21.26 -12.65
CA PRO A 251 20.25 -20.27 -11.72
C PRO A 251 21.25 -19.76 -10.67
N ALA A 252 22.25 -20.56 -10.29
CA ALA A 252 23.27 -20.19 -9.31
C ALA A 252 24.29 -19.17 -9.87
N THR A 253 24.59 -19.26 -11.16
CA THR A 253 25.57 -18.39 -11.85
C THR A 253 24.91 -17.24 -12.63
N ARG A 254 23.59 -17.29 -12.85
CA ARG A 254 22.84 -16.25 -13.55
C ARG A 254 23.04 -14.84 -12.98
N LEU A 255 23.40 -13.91 -13.85
CA LEU A 255 23.58 -12.52 -13.48
C LEU A 255 22.27 -11.88 -12.99
N LYS A 256 22.28 -11.37 -11.75
CA LYS A 256 21.18 -10.59 -11.20
C LYS A 256 21.13 -9.20 -11.85
N PRO A 257 19.94 -8.56 -11.98
CA PRO A 257 19.81 -7.28 -12.69
C PRO A 257 20.73 -6.14 -12.21
N VAL A 258 21.02 -6.06 -10.91
CA VAL A 258 21.93 -5.04 -10.35
C VAL A 258 23.36 -5.27 -10.81
N MET A 259 23.82 -6.53 -10.79
CA MET A 259 25.17 -6.91 -11.24
C MET A 259 25.30 -6.72 -12.75
N LEU A 260 24.31 -7.17 -13.52
CA LEU A 260 24.30 -6.96 -14.97
C LEU A 260 24.37 -5.47 -15.33
N PHE A 261 23.63 -4.61 -14.62
CA PHE A 261 23.68 -3.17 -14.84
C PHE A 261 25.07 -2.57 -14.54
N ALA A 262 25.71 -2.98 -13.44
CA ALA A 262 27.08 -2.55 -13.12
C ALA A 262 28.07 -2.93 -14.23
N LEU A 263 28.00 -4.17 -14.72
CA LEU A 263 28.88 -4.65 -15.80
C LEU A 263 28.64 -3.90 -17.11
N CYS A 264 27.38 -3.63 -17.45
CA CYS A 264 27.04 -2.84 -18.62
C CYS A 264 27.58 -1.41 -18.55
N ILE A 265 27.58 -0.77 -17.37
CA ILE A 265 28.17 0.58 -17.20
C ILE A 265 29.68 0.53 -17.47
N LYS A 266 30.40 -0.45 -16.91
CA LYS A 266 31.85 -0.60 -17.14
C LYS A 266 32.16 -0.84 -18.63
N ALA A 267 31.35 -1.67 -19.29
CA ALA A 267 31.50 -1.96 -20.71
C ALA A 267 31.12 -0.76 -21.60
N LEU A 268 30.11 0.02 -21.21
CA LEU A 268 29.73 1.24 -21.93
C LEU A 268 30.80 2.33 -21.79
N ASN A 269 31.40 2.52 -20.61
CA ASN A 269 32.58 3.40 -20.45
C ASN A 269 33.72 2.97 -21.39
N ALA A 270 33.99 1.67 -21.47
CA ALA A 270 35.02 1.16 -22.37
C ALA A 270 34.69 1.46 -23.84
N THR A 271 33.42 1.34 -24.23
CA THR A 271 32.94 1.69 -25.57
C THR A 271 33.14 3.17 -25.88
N ILE A 272 32.79 4.05 -24.92
CA ILE A 272 32.94 5.51 -25.04
C ILE A 272 34.41 5.90 -25.15
N SER A 273 35.30 5.32 -24.33
CA SER A 273 36.73 5.62 -24.36
C SER A 273 37.51 4.90 -25.47
N GLY A 274 36.88 4.03 -26.27
CA GLY A 274 37.58 3.18 -27.25
C GLY A 274 38.52 2.13 -26.62
N ARG A 275 38.27 1.75 -25.36
CA ARG A 275 39.03 0.72 -24.64
C ARG A 275 38.39 -0.65 -24.81
N HIS A 276 39.22 -1.70 -24.81
CA HIS A 276 38.77 -3.10 -24.86
C HIS A 276 39.33 -3.87 -23.67
N ALA A 277 38.50 -4.76 -23.10
CA ALA A 277 38.90 -5.64 -22.01
C ALA A 277 38.49 -7.08 -22.29
N ARG A 278 39.30 -8.04 -21.83
CA ARG A 278 38.98 -9.48 -21.97
C ARG A 278 37.75 -9.89 -21.16
N SER A 279 37.48 -9.23 -20.04
CA SER A 279 36.32 -9.48 -19.19
C SER A 279 35.94 -8.26 -18.38
N TYR A 280 34.65 -8.10 -18.10
CA TYR A 280 34.12 -7.12 -17.16
C TYR A 280 33.68 -7.84 -15.89
N THR A 281 34.10 -7.34 -14.73
CA THR A 281 33.76 -7.89 -13.41
C THR A 281 33.34 -6.76 -12.47
N TRP A 282 32.47 -7.08 -11.51
CA TRP A 282 32.06 -6.17 -10.43
C TRP A 282 31.67 -7.01 -9.22
N ILE A 283 32.21 -6.66 -8.05
CA ILE A 283 31.94 -7.34 -6.79
C ILE A 283 31.29 -6.34 -5.85
N ASP A 284 30.10 -6.67 -5.34
CA ASP A 284 29.38 -5.85 -4.37
C ASP A 284 30.19 -5.72 -3.07
N ARG A 285 30.62 -4.50 -2.74
CA ARG A 285 31.36 -4.18 -1.49
C ARG A 285 30.62 -4.58 -0.22
N THR A 286 29.28 -4.61 -0.24
CA THR A 286 28.50 -5.07 0.92
C THR A 286 28.53 -6.58 1.10
N ALA A 287 28.79 -7.34 0.03
CA ALA A 287 28.94 -8.79 0.07
C ALA A 287 30.39 -9.21 0.32
N ASN A 288 31.37 -8.42 -0.13
CA ASN A 288 32.79 -8.67 0.08
C ASN A 288 33.54 -7.35 0.31
N PRO A 289 33.76 -6.95 1.58
CA PRO A 289 34.42 -5.67 1.89
C PRO A 289 35.87 -5.57 1.40
N THR A 290 36.57 -6.69 1.20
CA THR A 290 37.99 -6.72 0.85
C THR A 290 38.24 -6.60 -0.65
N LYS A 291 37.40 -7.24 -1.48
CA LYS A 291 37.53 -7.25 -2.95
C LYS A 291 36.44 -6.46 -3.67
N GLY A 292 35.47 -5.95 -2.92
CA GLY A 292 34.32 -5.27 -3.50
C GLY A 292 34.58 -3.80 -3.83
N GLU A 293 34.00 -3.38 -4.95
CA GLU A 293 34.14 -2.04 -5.50
C GLU A 293 32.83 -1.25 -5.35
N ASP A 294 32.94 0.08 -5.44
CA ASP A 294 31.76 0.93 -5.48
C ASP A 294 30.93 0.64 -6.74
N PHE A 295 29.64 1.01 -6.70
CA PHE A 295 28.81 0.86 -7.89
C PHE A 295 29.37 1.75 -9.01
N PRO A 296 29.64 1.20 -10.22
CA PRO A 296 30.37 1.92 -11.26
C PRO A 296 29.55 3.11 -11.76
N ARG A 297 30.25 4.21 -12.06
CA ARG A 297 29.66 5.42 -12.64
C ARG A 297 29.91 5.45 -14.16
N LEU A 298 28.90 5.85 -14.93
CA LEU A 298 29.05 6.20 -16.34
C LEU A 298 29.85 7.51 -16.44
N GLU A 299 31.04 7.44 -17.03
CA GLU A 299 31.93 8.58 -17.21
C GLU A 299 31.25 9.63 -18.09
N GLY A 300 31.29 10.91 -17.68
CA GLY A 300 30.67 12.02 -18.42
C GLY A 300 29.16 12.22 -18.18
N TYR A 301 28.49 11.32 -17.45
CA TYR A 301 27.07 11.50 -17.14
C TYR A 301 26.87 12.47 -15.98
N ALA A 302 26.23 13.61 -16.25
CA ALA A 302 26.01 14.69 -15.28
C ALA A 302 24.96 14.40 -14.19
N GLY A 303 24.21 13.28 -14.30
CA GLY A 303 23.08 12.99 -13.43
C GLY A 303 21.73 13.44 -14.00
N LEU A 304 20.67 13.12 -13.28
CA LEU A 304 19.32 13.63 -13.48
C LEU A 304 19.27 15.11 -13.12
N HIS A 305 18.50 15.87 -13.90
CA HIS A 305 18.09 17.19 -13.45
C HIS A 305 17.07 17.03 -12.32
N ASP A 306 17.46 17.35 -11.10
CA ASP A 306 16.57 17.41 -9.93
C ASP A 306 16.63 18.82 -9.35
N PRO A 307 15.67 19.71 -9.67
CA PRO A 307 15.70 21.11 -9.24
C PRO A 307 15.57 21.30 -7.71
N GLY A 308 15.45 20.22 -6.93
CA GLY A 308 15.36 20.27 -5.48
C GLY A 308 13.99 20.78 -4.99
N HIS A 309 13.90 21.10 -3.69
CA HIS A 309 12.65 21.50 -3.03
C HIS A 309 12.46 23.03 -2.92
N GLY A 310 13.44 23.83 -3.36
CA GLY A 310 13.51 25.27 -3.10
C GLY A 310 12.43 26.10 -3.82
N SER A 311 11.98 25.68 -5.01
CA SER A 311 10.93 26.35 -5.79
C SER A 311 9.50 25.96 -5.39
N ASP A 312 9.33 24.78 -4.77
CA ASP A 312 8.02 24.15 -4.64
C ASP A 312 7.25 24.61 -3.40
N THR A 313 7.94 25.07 -2.33
CA THR A 313 7.26 25.46 -1.08
C THR A 313 6.52 26.79 -1.20
N GLU A 314 7.08 27.75 -1.95
CA GLU A 314 6.40 29.04 -2.21
C GLU A 314 5.20 28.85 -3.14
N GLU A 315 5.35 28.02 -4.18
CA GLU A 315 4.26 27.67 -5.10
C GLU A 315 3.16 26.87 -4.38
N ALA A 316 3.54 25.87 -3.57
CA ALA A 316 2.63 25.14 -2.69
C ALA A 316 1.79 26.07 -1.80
N THR A 317 2.45 27.01 -1.15
CA THR A 317 1.82 27.99 -0.27
C THR A 317 0.89 28.91 -1.06
N ARG A 318 1.28 29.30 -2.28
CA ARG A 318 0.48 30.10 -3.20
C ARG A 318 -0.78 29.35 -3.65
N ILE A 319 -0.66 28.08 -4.06
CA ILE A 319 -1.79 27.22 -4.45
C ILE A 319 -2.77 27.05 -3.29
N LEU A 320 -2.25 26.76 -2.09
CA LEU A 320 -3.09 26.61 -0.89
C LEU A 320 -3.83 27.92 -0.56
N ARG A 321 -3.14 29.07 -0.58
CA ARG A 321 -3.78 30.38 -0.35
C ARG A 321 -4.86 30.67 -1.37
N ALA A 322 -4.57 30.49 -2.66
CA ALA A 322 -5.55 30.69 -3.73
C ALA A 322 -6.77 29.78 -3.56
N ALA A 323 -6.58 28.52 -3.14
CA ALA A 323 -7.68 27.60 -2.85
C ALA A 323 -8.51 28.06 -1.64
N VAL A 324 -7.87 28.54 -0.57
CA VAL A 324 -8.56 29.08 0.62
C VAL A 324 -9.33 30.35 0.28
N GLU A 325 -8.71 31.30 -0.43
CA GLU A 325 -9.34 32.56 -0.86
C GLU A 325 -10.59 32.29 -1.71
N ARG A 326 -10.49 31.39 -2.69
CA ARG A 326 -11.64 30.98 -3.49
C ARG A 326 -12.75 30.37 -2.65
N LEU A 327 -12.40 29.44 -1.75
CA LEU A 327 -13.39 28.80 -0.87
C LEU A 327 -14.06 29.78 0.10
N SER A 328 -13.38 30.85 0.50
CA SER A 328 -13.94 31.88 1.39
C SER A 328 -14.76 32.94 0.66
N GLY A 329 -14.51 33.18 -0.63
CA GLY A 329 -15.15 34.24 -1.41
C GLY A 329 -16.23 33.79 -2.40
N GLU A 330 -16.21 32.53 -2.84
CA GLU A 330 -17.17 31.96 -3.78
C GLU A 330 -18.03 30.89 -3.08
N GLU A 331 -19.36 30.94 -3.25
CA GLU A 331 -20.22 29.84 -2.82
C GLU A 331 -20.08 28.64 -3.76
N ASN A 332 -20.17 27.42 -3.20
CA ASN A 332 -20.27 26.17 -3.94
C ASN A 332 -19.08 25.81 -4.87
N VAL A 333 -17.86 26.26 -4.54
CA VAL A 333 -16.61 25.98 -5.31
C VAL A 333 -16.34 24.47 -5.44
N TYR A 334 -16.56 23.73 -4.36
CA TYR A 334 -16.48 22.27 -4.33
C TYR A 334 -17.81 21.72 -3.78
N PRO A 335 -18.84 21.53 -4.63
CA PRO A 335 -20.13 21.06 -4.18
C PRO A 335 -19.97 19.76 -3.41
N LEU A 336 -20.48 19.74 -2.18
CA LEU A 336 -20.50 18.58 -1.30
C LEU A 336 -21.95 18.40 -0.86
N ALA A 337 -22.49 17.18 -0.94
CA ALA A 337 -23.86 16.90 -0.52
C ALA A 337 -24.00 15.42 -0.18
N VAL A 338 -24.87 15.08 0.77
CA VAL A 338 -25.27 13.68 0.99
C VAL A 338 -26.32 13.33 -0.06
N GLU A 339 -26.10 12.25 -0.79
CA GLU A 339 -26.99 11.78 -1.84
C GLU A 339 -27.37 10.32 -1.64
N THR A 340 -28.62 9.96 -1.95
CA THR A 340 -29.10 8.59 -2.01
C THR A 340 -28.77 7.99 -3.38
N ILE A 341 -27.72 7.18 -3.45
CA ILE A 341 -27.23 6.57 -4.70
C ILE A 341 -27.97 5.27 -4.97
N SER A 342 -28.88 5.28 -5.95
CA SER A 342 -29.53 4.07 -6.47
C SER A 342 -28.63 3.27 -7.42
N PRO A 343 -28.94 2.00 -7.74
CA PRO A 343 -28.22 1.24 -8.77
C PRO A 343 -28.11 1.98 -10.11
N ARG A 344 -29.22 2.60 -10.56
CA ARG A 344 -29.23 3.42 -11.78
C ARG A 344 -28.28 4.61 -11.68
N MET A 345 -28.34 5.37 -10.60
CA MET A 345 -27.45 6.53 -10.43
C MET A 345 -25.98 6.10 -10.30
N ALA A 346 -25.73 4.92 -9.74
CA ALA A 346 -24.40 4.35 -9.68
C ALA A 346 -23.84 3.97 -11.06
N GLU A 347 -24.67 3.45 -11.97
CA GLU A 347 -24.31 3.22 -13.38
C GLU A 347 -23.97 4.54 -14.08
N GLU A 348 -24.80 5.56 -13.91
CA GLU A 348 -24.56 6.91 -14.43
C GLU A 348 -23.23 7.46 -13.91
N TYR A 349 -22.93 7.31 -12.61
CA TYR A 349 -21.68 7.79 -12.02
C TYR A 349 -20.46 6.99 -12.50
N LEU A 350 -20.61 5.69 -12.74
CA LEU A 350 -19.54 4.85 -13.29
C LEU A 350 -19.29 5.12 -14.78
N ALA A 351 -20.24 5.66 -15.53
CA ALA A 351 -20.00 6.08 -16.92
C ALA A 351 -18.90 7.16 -17.01
N HIS A 352 -18.72 7.96 -15.95
CA HIS A 352 -17.64 8.94 -15.84
C HIS A 352 -16.30 8.35 -15.38
N ASN A 353 -16.21 7.03 -15.17
CA ASN A 353 -15.01 6.34 -14.73
C ASN A 353 -14.09 5.95 -15.89
N THR A 354 -13.33 6.93 -16.40
CA THR A 354 -12.49 6.72 -17.58
C THR A 354 -11.08 6.20 -17.28
N ARG A 355 -10.56 6.44 -16.07
CA ARG A 355 -9.12 6.24 -15.75
C ARG A 355 -8.81 5.70 -14.35
N ASN A 356 -9.80 5.23 -13.60
CA ASN A 356 -9.49 4.64 -12.30
C ASN A 356 -8.88 3.23 -12.43
N ARG A 357 -8.22 2.80 -11.35
CA ARG A 357 -7.62 1.46 -11.22
C ARG A 357 -8.63 0.34 -11.49
N LYS A 358 -8.12 -0.85 -11.85
CA LYS A 358 -8.95 -2.07 -11.97
C LYS A 358 -9.71 -2.36 -10.66
N ILE A 359 -10.99 -2.68 -10.80
CA ILE A 359 -11.85 -3.09 -9.70
C ILE A 359 -11.34 -4.41 -9.10
N VAL A 360 -11.54 -4.57 -7.80
CA VAL A 360 -11.24 -5.81 -7.08
C VAL A 360 -12.58 -6.47 -6.75
N ALA A 361 -12.97 -7.49 -7.51
CA ALA A 361 -14.26 -8.15 -7.37
C ALA A 361 -14.55 -8.57 -5.92
N ALA A 362 -13.59 -9.24 -5.26
CA ALA A 362 -13.76 -9.65 -3.86
C ALA A 362 -14.01 -8.50 -2.86
N HIS A 363 -13.60 -7.27 -3.17
CA HIS A 363 -13.90 -6.09 -2.34
C HIS A 363 -15.31 -5.56 -2.63
N VAL A 364 -15.72 -5.55 -3.89
CA VAL A 364 -17.10 -5.22 -4.29
C VAL A 364 -18.07 -6.23 -3.70
N ASP A 365 -17.79 -7.53 -3.81
CA ASP A 365 -18.58 -8.61 -3.23
C ASP A 365 -18.75 -8.47 -1.71
N ALA A 366 -17.72 -7.97 -1.02
CA ALA A 366 -17.76 -7.72 0.42
C ALA A 366 -18.70 -6.56 0.74
N ILE A 367 -18.54 -5.42 0.08
CA ILE A 367 -19.41 -4.26 0.26
C ILE A 367 -20.87 -4.60 -0.12
N ALA A 368 -21.09 -5.28 -1.24
CA ALA A 368 -22.43 -5.64 -1.72
C ALA A 368 -23.15 -6.60 -0.77
N ARG A 369 -22.42 -7.46 -0.05
CA ARG A 369 -22.99 -8.30 1.01
C ARG A 369 -23.34 -7.50 2.26
N ASP A 370 -22.50 -6.54 2.65
CA ASP A 370 -22.83 -5.64 3.78
C ASP A 370 -24.05 -4.78 3.47
N ILE A 371 -24.18 -4.27 2.23
CA ILE A 371 -25.36 -3.52 1.77
C ILE A 371 -26.63 -4.39 1.88
N ARG A 372 -26.68 -5.55 1.20
CA ARG A 372 -27.86 -6.44 1.21
C ARG A 372 -28.25 -6.95 2.60
N ALA A 373 -27.27 -7.08 3.49
CA ALA A 373 -27.51 -7.53 4.85
C ALA A 373 -27.89 -6.38 5.80
N GLY A 374 -28.09 -5.16 5.29
CA GLY A 374 -28.41 -3.97 6.09
C GLY A 374 -27.29 -3.52 7.03
N ASN A 375 -26.08 -4.06 6.87
CA ASN A 375 -24.91 -3.69 7.66
C ASN A 375 -24.20 -2.45 7.09
N TRP A 376 -24.65 -1.93 5.94
CA TRP A 376 -24.09 -0.71 5.38
C TRP A 376 -24.41 0.49 6.28
N MET A 377 -23.36 1.09 6.82
CA MET A 377 -23.40 2.34 7.55
C MET A 377 -22.88 3.48 6.69
N MET A 378 -23.49 4.66 6.81
CA MET A 378 -23.13 5.84 6.04
C MET A 378 -21.62 6.12 6.11
N ASN A 379 -20.94 5.87 5.00
CA ASN A 379 -19.50 6.05 4.90
C ASN A 379 -19.18 7.54 4.70
N ALA A 380 -18.49 8.15 5.66
CA ALA A 380 -18.15 9.56 5.64
C ALA A 380 -17.16 9.98 4.53
N GLN A 381 -16.53 9.04 3.83
CA GLN A 381 -15.64 9.34 2.70
C GLN A 381 -16.49 9.65 1.45
N PRO A 382 -16.35 10.82 0.81
CA PRO A 382 -17.15 11.16 -0.37
C PRO A 382 -16.85 10.30 -1.61
N ILE A 383 -17.86 10.10 -2.45
CA ILE A 383 -17.67 9.84 -3.88
C ILE A 383 -17.19 11.14 -4.51
N CYS A 384 -16.11 11.11 -5.28
CA CYS A 384 -15.43 12.32 -5.71
C CYS A 384 -15.42 12.44 -7.23
N PHE A 385 -15.76 13.62 -7.75
CA PHE A 385 -15.67 13.98 -9.16
C PHE A 385 -14.74 15.17 -9.38
N SER A 386 -14.01 15.15 -10.49
CA SER A 386 -13.18 16.26 -10.91
C SER A 386 -14.02 17.41 -11.49
N ARG A 387 -13.38 18.54 -11.78
CA ARG A 387 -13.98 19.65 -12.54
C ARG A 387 -14.43 19.26 -13.94
N SER A 388 -13.79 18.28 -14.56
CA SER A 388 -14.19 17.75 -15.87
C SER A 388 -15.35 16.75 -15.78
N GLY A 389 -15.86 16.48 -14.57
CA GLY A 389 -16.85 15.44 -14.31
C GLY A 389 -16.27 14.02 -14.25
N ARG A 390 -14.95 13.83 -14.28
CA ARG A 390 -14.34 12.49 -14.17
C ARG A 390 -14.54 11.94 -12.76
N LEU A 391 -14.92 10.67 -12.64
CA LEU A 391 -14.98 9.99 -11.34
C LEU A 391 -13.56 9.76 -10.80
N LEU A 392 -13.19 10.43 -9.70
CA LEU A 392 -11.88 10.32 -9.03
C LEU A 392 -11.85 9.27 -7.91
N ASN A 393 -13.00 9.06 -7.27
CA ASN A 393 -13.11 8.15 -6.14
C ASN A 393 -14.52 7.58 -5.98
N GLY A 394 -14.64 6.34 -5.50
CA GLY A 394 -15.93 5.70 -5.19
C GLY A 394 -16.28 4.49 -6.06
N GLN A 395 -15.46 4.11 -7.05
CA GLN A 395 -15.75 3.04 -8.00
C GLN A 395 -16.22 1.72 -7.36
N HIS A 396 -15.63 1.29 -6.24
CA HIS A 396 -15.96 0.01 -5.58
C HIS A 396 -17.31 0.08 -4.90
N ARG A 397 -17.64 1.22 -4.29
CA ARG A 397 -18.94 1.46 -3.63
C ARG A 397 -20.05 1.55 -4.66
N LEU A 398 -19.83 2.30 -5.74
CA LEU A 398 -20.77 2.37 -6.87
C LEU A 398 -21.02 0.99 -7.49
N SER A 399 -19.96 0.22 -7.73
CA SER A 399 -20.10 -1.15 -8.26
C SER A 399 -20.85 -2.06 -7.29
N ALA A 400 -20.67 -1.87 -5.98
CA ALA A 400 -21.32 -2.67 -4.97
C ALA A 400 -22.81 -2.34 -4.82
N VAL A 401 -23.20 -1.07 -4.99
CA VAL A 401 -24.61 -0.63 -5.07
C VAL A 401 -25.32 -1.34 -6.22
N ILE A 402 -24.69 -1.34 -7.41
CA ILE A 402 -25.22 -2.06 -8.59
C ILE A 402 -25.35 -3.55 -8.28
N GLN A 403 -24.30 -4.16 -7.75
CA GLN A 403 -24.30 -5.60 -7.44
C GLN A 403 -25.27 -5.99 -6.32
N ALA A 404 -25.50 -5.11 -5.35
CA ALA A 404 -26.44 -5.32 -4.25
C ALA A 404 -27.90 -5.13 -4.70
N GLY A 405 -28.15 -4.27 -5.69
CA GLY A 405 -29.50 -3.89 -6.12
C GLY A 405 -30.19 -2.92 -5.15
N GLU A 406 -29.47 -2.36 -4.18
CA GLU A 406 -30.01 -1.52 -3.11
C GLU A 406 -29.29 -0.17 -3.06
N ALA A 407 -30.03 0.89 -2.73
CA ALA A 407 -29.49 2.25 -2.65
C ALA A 407 -28.71 2.47 -1.35
N ILE A 408 -27.73 3.38 -1.38
CA ILE A 408 -26.99 3.82 -0.19
C ILE A 408 -26.96 5.33 -0.06
N GLU A 409 -26.87 5.84 1.17
CA GLU A 409 -26.57 7.25 1.41
C GLU A 409 -25.06 7.47 1.56
N VAL A 410 -24.52 8.44 0.83
CA VAL A 410 -23.10 8.78 0.85
C VAL A 410 -22.87 10.24 0.48
N PRO A 411 -21.88 10.93 1.08
CA PRO A 411 -21.44 12.22 0.59
C PRO A 411 -20.89 12.12 -0.84
N VAL A 412 -21.19 13.11 -1.67
CA VAL A 412 -20.66 13.28 -3.01
C VAL A 412 -20.03 14.65 -3.12
N MET A 413 -18.77 14.68 -3.54
CA MET A 413 -17.97 15.89 -3.71
C MET A 413 -17.64 16.08 -5.20
N ARG A 414 -17.88 17.27 -5.75
CA ARG A 414 -17.62 17.60 -7.17
C ARG A 414 -16.65 18.77 -7.29
N GLY A 415 -16.15 18.98 -8.51
CA GLY A 415 -15.31 20.14 -8.83
C GLY A 415 -13.85 20.03 -8.37
N LEU A 416 -13.40 18.84 -7.94
CA LEU A 416 -12.02 18.67 -7.47
C LEU A 416 -11.01 18.85 -8.62
N PRO A 417 -9.79 19.35 -8.33
CA PRO A 417 -8.69 19.33 -9.30
C PRO A 417 -8.40 17.89 -9.76
N GLU A 418 -7.95 17.71 -10.99
CA GLU A 418 -7.58 16.38 -11.51
C GLU A 418 -6.41 15.77 -10.71
N GLU A 419 -5.50 16.62 -10.25
CA GLU A 419 -4.32 16.30 -9.46
C GLU A 419 -4.69 15.72 -8.08
N ALA A 420 -5.93 15.91 -7.61
CA ALA A 420 -6.42 15.32 -6.38
C ALA A 420 -6.32 13.79 -6.43
N TYR A 421 -6.47 13.21 -7.63
CA TYR A 421 -6.30 11.79 -7.91
C TYR A 421 -4.95 11.24 -7.40
N ASP A 422 -3.90 12.04 -7.41
CA ASP A 422 -2.53 11.61 -7.11
C ASP A 422 -2.25 11.52 -5.61
N THR A 423 -3.13 12.10 -4.80
CA THR A 423 -2.96 12.24 -3.34
C THR A 423 -3.72 11.21 -2.53
N TYR A 424 -4.63 10.48 -3.16
CA TYR A 424 -5.33 9.38 -2.50
C TYR A 424 -4.37 8.21 -2.26
N ASP A 425 -4.54 7.53 -1.12
CA ASP A 425 -3.87 6.26 -0.82
C ASP A 425 -2.33 6.31 -0.83
N ILE A 426 -1.72 7.45 -0.46
CA ILE A 426 -0.26 7.64 -0.37
C ILE A 426 0.40 6.59 0.56
N HIS A 427 -0.34 5.99 1.50
CA HIS A 427 0.12 4.85 2.30
C HIS A 427 -0.87 3.68 2.35
N ALA A 428 -0.33 2.48 2.61
CA ALA A 428 -1.10 1.24 2.66
C ALA A 428 -1.97 1.09 3.93
N LYS A 429 -2.87 0.09 3.85
CA LYS A 429 -3.93 -0.30 4.79
C LYS A 429 -3.52 -0.36 6.26
N LYS A 430 -4.42 0.11 7.13
CA LYS A 430 -4.60 -0.48 8.48
C LYS A 430 -5.36 -1.81 8.31
N GLY A 431 -5.00 -2.82 9.08
CA GLY A 431 -5.84 -4.02 9.19
C GLY A 431 -7.22 -3.66 9.75
N PRO A 432 -8.24 -4.53 9.59
CA PRO A 432 -9.56 -4.29 10.18
C PRO A 432 -9.41 -4.00 11.68
N GLN A 433 -9.94 -2.85 12.11
CA GLN A 433 -10.04 -2.52 13.53
C GLN A 433 -11.37 -3.11 14.03
N LEU A 434 -11.29 -3.99 15.04
CA LEU A 434 -12.47 -4.48 15.74
C LEU A 434 -13.06 -3.30 16.56
N GLY A 435 -14.39 -3.19 16.61
CA GLY A 435 -15.11 -2.07 17.24
C GLY A 435 -14.88 -1.90 18.75
N ALA A 436 -15.45 -0.83 19.33
CA ALA A 436 -15.24 -0.42 20.72
C ALA A 436 -15.58 -1.52 21.76
N ALA A 437 -16.60 -2.34 21.49
CA ALA A 437 -16.99 -3.47 22.35
C ALA A 437 -15.88 -4.53 22.52
N PHE A 438 -14.84 -4.50 21.68
CA PHE A 438 -13.72 -5.44 21.67
C PHE A 438 -12.39 -4.80 22.06
N GLU A 439 -12.43 -3.56 22.57
CA GLU A 439 -11.23 -2.86 23.03
C GLU A 439 -10.62 -3.48 24.32
N ASN A 440 -11.40 -4.26 25.07
CA ASN A 440 -10.97 -4.80 26.37
C ASN A 440 -10.32 -6.20 26.32
N PHE A 441 -10.12 -6.81 25.14
CA PHE A 441 -9.52 -8.14 25.02
C PHE A 441 -8.09 -8.13 24.45
N GLY A 442 -7.21 -8.94 25.06
CA GLY A 442 -5.89 -9.29 24.50
C GLY A 442 -5.98 -10.29 23.34
N ASP A 443 -4.90 -10.43 22.55
CA ASP A 443 -4.77 -11.40 21.44
C ASP A 443 -5.73 -11.21 20.23
N ARG A 444 -6.20 -9.97 19.98
CA ARG A 444 -7.15 -9.64 18.89
C ARG A 444 -6.78 -10.19 17.50
N PRO A 445 -5.52 -10.13 17.03
CA PRO A 445 -5.17 -10.64 15.70
C PRO A 445 -5.37 -12.14 15.57
N LEU A 446 -5.20 -12.89 16.66
CA LEU A 446 -5.40 -14.34 16.69
C LEU A 446 -6.89 -14.66 16.55
N VAL A 447 -7.73 -14.03 17.36
CA VAL A 447 -9.19 -14.25 17.38
C VAL A 447 -9.81 -13.87 16.04
N ALA A 448 -9.46 -12.69 15.50
CA ALA A 448 -9.94 -12.28 14.18
C ALA A 448 -9.52 -13.28 13.09
N ALA A 449 -8.29 -13.80 13.15
CA ALA A 449 -7.83 -14.81 12.20
C ALA A 449 -8.54 -16.17 12.38
N ALA A 450 -8.92 -16.55 13.59
CA ALA A 450 -9.70 -17.76 13.87
C ALA A 450 -11.14 -17.63 13.36
N ALA A 451 -11.79 -16.48 13.60
CA ALA A 451 -13.11 -16.16 13.06
C ALA A 451 -13.11 -16.16 11.51
N VAL A 452 -12.04 -15.70 10.87
CA VAL A 452 -11.87 -15.81 9.41
C VAL A 452 -11.80 -17.26 8.94
N LEU A 453 -11.20 -18.18 9.72
CA LEU A 453 -11.19 -19.61 9.38
C LEU A 453 -12.59 -20.22 9.49
N LEU A 454 -13.33 -19.90 10.55
CA LEU A 454 -14.73 -20.29 10.72
C LEU A 454 -15.55 -19.82 9.52
N TRP A 455 -15.49 -18.52 9.20
CA TRP A 455 -16.21 -17.97 8.05
C TRP A 455 -15.86 -18.71 6.76
N LYS A 456 -14.58 -18.94 6.48
CA LYS A 456 -14.13 -19.59 5.24
C LYS A 456 -14.68 -21.00 5.07
N ARG A 457 -14.85 -21.73 6.16
CA ARG A 457 -15.22 -23.14 6.17
C ARG A 457 -16.72 -23.37 6.30
N GLU A 458 -17.40 -22.49 7.04
CA GLU A 458 -18.80 -22.70 7.45
C GLU A 458 -19.77 -21.70 6.83
N LEU A 459 -19.33 -20.46 6.53
CA LEU A 459 -20.23 -19.36 6.15
C LEU A 459 -19.94 -18.76 4.77
N LYS A 460 -18.84 -19.17 4.13
CA LYS A 460 -18.41 -18.62 2.84
C LYS A 460 -19.43 -18.96 1.75
N PRO A 461 -19.97 -17.96 1.01
CA PRO A 461 -20.92 -18.22 -0.07
C PRO A 461 -20.36 -19.13 -1.16
N ALA A 462 -21.16 -20.11 -1.60
CA ALA A 462 -20.82 -20.99 -2.70
C ALA A 462 -20.52 -20.20 -3.99
N GLY A 463 -19.62 -20.71 -4.83
CA GLY A 463 -19.25 -20.06 -6.11
C GLY A 463 -18.30 -18.86 -6.02
N THR A 464 -17.99 -18.33 -4.83
CA THR A 464 -17.11 -17.16 -4.69
C THR A 464 -15.63 -17.55 -4.49
N ARG A 465 -14.83 -17.54 -5.56
CA ARG A 465 -13.38 -17.83 -5.46
C ARG A 465 -12.66 -16.66 -4.77
N ASN A 466 -11.84 -16.94 -3.76
CA ASN A 466 -11.06 -15.96 -2.99
C ASN A 466 -11.84 -14.91 -2.16
N ALA A 467 -13.14 -15.11 -1.92
CA ALA A 467 -13.90 -14.22 -1.03
C ALA A 467 -13.31 -14.18 0.39
N LYS A 468 -13.46 -13.02 1.05
CA LYS A 468 -13.02 -12.77 2.42
C LYS A 468 -14.20 -12.26 3.24
N PRO A 469 -14.26 -12.55 4.54
CA PRO A 469 -15.30 -11.98 5.39
C PRO A 469 -15.15 -10.46 5.46
N THR A 470 -16.28 -9.77 5.58
CA THR A 470 -16.33 -8.35 5.94
C THR A 470 -15.97 -8.21 7.42
N PRO A 471 -15.52 -7.04 7.90
CA PRO A 471 -15.29 -6.87 9.32
C PRO A 471 -16.57 -7.10 10.14
N ALA A 472 -17.75 -6.69 9.64
CA ALA A 472 -19.04 -6.94 10.27
C ALA A 472 -19.33 -8.45 10.44
N GLU A 473 -19.02 -9.28 9.43
CA GLU A 473 -19.13 -10.74 9.56
C GLU A 473 -18.15 -11.30 10.58
N VAL A 474 -16.91 -10.79 10.62
CA VAL A 474 -15.94 -11.20 11.65
C VAL A 474 -16.46 -10.83 13.04
N MET A 475 -17.01 -9.63 13.23
CA MET A 475 -17.60 -9.21 14.50
C MET A 475 -18.73 -10.15 14.92
N ARG A 476 -19.68 -10.38 14.01
CA ARG A 476 -20.83 -11.26 14.23
C ARG A 476 -20.39 -12.67 14.65
N ILE A 477 -19.35 -13.20 14.01
CA ILE A 477 -18.80 -14.52 14.40
C ILE A 477 -18.23 -14.48 15.82
N VAL A 478 -17.48 -13.44 16.18
CA VAL A 478 -16.91 -13.35 17.54
C VAL A 478 -18.02 -13.21 18.58
N GLU A 479 -19.10 -12.49 18.29
CA GLU A 479 -20.27 -12.33 19.16
C GLU A 479 -21.08 -13.61 19.32
N GLN A 480 -21.34 -14.32 18.21
CA GLN A 480 -22.16 -15.53 18.19
C GLN A 480 -21.39 -16.78 18.65
N HIS A 481 -20.06 -16.74 18.64
CA HIS A 481 -19.21 -17.88 19.02
C HIS A 481 -18.24 -17.50 20.16
N PRO A 482 -18.73 -17.19 21.37
CA PRO A 482 -17.87 -16.81 22.50
C PRO A 482 -16.85 -17.89 22.87
N ARG A 483 -17.18 -19.17 22.67
CA ARG A 483 -16.22 -20.27 22.90
C ARG A 483 -15.00 -20.22 21.96
N LEU A 484 -15.15 -19.70 20.74
CA LEU A 484 -14.02 -19.48 19.82
C LEU A 484 -13.04 -18.44 20.40
N LEU A 485 -13.57 -17.40 21.07
CA LEU A 485 -12.76 -16.41 21.78
C LEU A 485 -12.00 -17.05 22.96
N GLU A 486 -12.64 -17.93 23.72
CA GLU A 486 -12.02 -18.64 24.85
C GLU A 486 -10.86 -19.55 24.41
N MET A 487 -10.98 -20.18 23.23
CA MET A 487 -9.92 -21.00 22.62
C MET A 487 -8.65 -20.24 22.25
N ARG A 488 -8.65 -18.90 22.32
CA ARG A 488 -7.43 -18.09 22.10
C ARG A 488 -6.28 -18.48 23.06
N THR A 489 -6.63 -18.85 24.29
CA THR A 489 -5.65 -19.22 25.32
C THR A 489 -4.92 -20.49 24.92
N PHE A 490 -5.67 -21.49 24.45
CA PHE A 490 -5.13 -22.73 23.89
C PHE A 490 -4.24 -22.45 22.68
N GLY A 491 -4.76 -21.68 21.71
CA GLY A 491 -3.99 -21.31 20.51
C GLY A 491 -2.67 -20.61 20.82
N ARG A 492 -2.62 -19.79 21.88
CA ARG A 492 -1.38 -19.13 22.33
C ARG A 492 -0.38 -20.10 22.95
N LYS A 493 -0.84 -21.07 23.74
CA LYS A 493 0.06 -22.09 24.33
C LYS A 493 0.67 -23.00 23.25
N MET A 494 -0.06 -23.22 22.16
CA MET A 494 0.31 -24.22 21.15
C MET A 494 1.09 -23.67 19.95
N ILE A 495 1.66 -22.46 20.03
CA ILE A 495 2.35 -21.79 18.90
C ILE A 495 3.58 -22.54 18.35
N GLU A 496 4.16 -23.45 19.12
CA GLU A 496 5.25 -24.33 18.67
C GLU A 496 4.77 -25.40 17.69
N PHE A 497 3.48 -25.74 17.76
CA PHE A 497 2.81 -26.78 16.95
C PHE A 497 1.97 -26.17 15.82
N GLY A 498 2.12 -24.88 15.51
CA GLY A 498 1.37 -24.27 14.40
C GLY A 498 1.06 -22.80 14.61
N ARG A 499 0.25 -22.25 13.71
CA ARG A 499 -0.28 -20.89 13.88
C ARG A 499 -1.33 -20.89 14.98
N GLY A 500 -1.21 -20.02 15.98
CA GLY A 500 -2.15 -19.99 17.11
C GLY A 500 -3.62 -19.82 16.73
N SER A 501 -3.92 -19.08 15.64
CA SER A 501 -5.30 -18.96 15.14
C SER A 501 -5.86 -20.23 14.51
N VAL A 502 -5.00 -21.05 13.88
CA VAL A 502 -5.39 -22.37 13.36
C VAL A 502 -5.71 -23.31 14.51
N LEU A 503 -4.87 -23.31 15.56
CA LEU A 503 -5.05 -24.20 16.70
C LEU A 503 -6.23 -23.78 17.58
N ALA A 504 -6.48 -22.48 17.75
CA ALA A 504 -7.69 -22.00 18.43
C ALA A 504 -8.97 -22.41 17.68
N TYR A 505 -9.00 -22.25 16.35
CA TYR A 505 -10.14 -22.68 15.55
C TYR A 505 -10.30 -24.21 15.55
N ALA A 506 -9.21 -24.97 15.44
CA ALA A 506 -9.26 -26.43 15.50
C ALA A 506 -9.79 -26.93 16.85
N ALA A 507 -9.32 -26.36 17.96
CA ALA A 507 -9.80 -26.68 19.30
C ALA A 507 -11.30 -26.37 19.44
N TYR A 508 -11.74 -25.22 18.93
CA TYR A 508 -13.16 -24.88 18.88
C TYR A 508 -13.99 -25.91 18.10
N CYS A 509 -13.51 -26.35 16.92
CA CYS A 509 -14.20 -27.38 16.15
C CYS A 509 -14.25 -28.73 16.87
N ILE A 510 -13.15 -29.14 17.51
CA ILE A 510 -13.01 -30.41 18.22
C ILE A 510 -13.96 -30.44 19.42
N GLU A 511 -13.95 -29.41 20.25
CA GLU A 511 -14.82 -29.32 21.43
C GLU A 511 -16.31 -29.22 21.05
N ARG A 512 -16.62 -28.54 19.94
CA ARG A 512 -18.00 -28.47 19.43
C ARG A 512 -18.49 -29.80 18.87
N ASP A 513 -17.60 -30.63 18.33
CA ASP A 513 -17.93 -31.92 17.71
C ASP A 513 -18.18 -33.00 18.77
N ASP A 514 -17.32 -33.09 19.79
CA ASP A 514 -17.51 -33.94 20.97
C ASP A 514 -16.86 -33.28 22.20
N PRO A 515 -17.65 -32.71 23.14
CA PRO A 515 -17.09 -31.96 24.26
C PRO A 515 -16.23 -32.80 25.22
N GLU A 516 -16.66 -34.03 25.51
CA GLU A 516 -15.98 -34.88 26.49
C GLU A 516 -14.69 -35.45 25.91
N LEU A 517 -14.79 -36.05 24.71
CA LEU A 517 -13.64 -36.66 24.07
C LEU A 517 -12.69 -35.61 23.49
N GLY A 518 -13.24 -34.48 23.03
CA GLY A 518 -12.48 -33.34 22.55
C GLY A 518 -11.62 -32.75 23.66
N ARG A 519 -12.16 -32.63 24.88
CA ARG A 519 -11.38 -32.19 26.04
C ARG A 519 -10.19 -33.12 26.31
N VAL A 520 -10.40 -34.44 26.28
CA VAL A 520 -9.30 -35.42 26.44
C VAL A 520 -8.24 -35.23 25.36
N PHE A 521 -8.65 -35.11 24.09
CA PHE A 521 -7.72 -34.91 22.98
C PHE A 521 -6.92 -33.62 23.12
N LEU A 522 -7.58 -32.51 23.46
CA LEU A 522 -6.94 -31.20 23.60
C LEU A 522 -6.00 -31.14 24.80
N GLU A 523 -6.39 -31.69 25.95
CA GLU A 523 -5.54 -31.77 27.15
C GLU A 523 -4.27 -32.59 26.88
N ARG A 524 -4.41 -33.75 26.22
CA ARG A 524 -3.28 -34.60 25.83
C ARG A 524 -2.43 -33.98 24.73
N PHE A 525 -3.04 -33.29 23.77
CA PHE A 525 -2.32 -32.57 22.74
C PHE A 525 -1.57 -31.36 23.30
N GLU A 526 -2.08 -30.70 24.35
CA GLU A 526 -1.40 -29.61 25.05
C GLU A 526 -0.20 -30.12 25.86
N SER A 527 -0.45 -31.05 26.79
CA SER A 527 0.56 -31.52 27.74
C SER A 527 1.64 -32.38 27.06
N GLY A 528 1.25 -33.24 26.13
CA GLY A 528 2.11 -34.30 25.59
C GLY A 528 2.55 -35.35 26.63
N ALA A 529 1.98 -35.34 27.84
CA ALA A 529 2.31 -36.24 28.94
C ALA A 529 1.47 -37.53 28.89
N ASP A 530 2.05 -38.63 29.39
CA ASP A 530 1.46 -39.98 29.43
C ASP A 530 1.01 -40.51 28.06
N LEU A 531 1.73 -40.12 26.99
CA LEU A 531 1.47 -40.61 25.64
C LEU A 531 2.43 -41.77 25.30
N PRO A 532 1.94 -43.01 25.14
CA PRO A 532 2.81 -44.13 24.81
C PRO A 532 3.44 -43.97 23.42
N ARG A 533 4.54 -44.67 23.20
CA ARG A 533 5.23 -44.65 21.90
C ARG A 533 4.27 -45.11 20.79
N GLY A 534 4.18 -44.30 19.74
CA GLY A 534 3.30 -44.56 18.59
C GLY A 534 1.85 -44.09 18.79
N HIS A 535 1.53 -43.43 19.91
CA HIS A 535 0.21 -42.83 20.10
C HIS A 535 -0.06 -41.72 19.08
N LEU A 536 -1.29 -41.68 18.56
CA LEU A 536 -1.70 -40.77 17.48
C LEU A 536 -1.41 -39.29 17.79
N ILE A 537 -1.71 -38.84 19.02
CA ILE A 537 -1.50 -37.45 19.46
C ILE A 537 -0.01 -37.09 19.47
N LEU A 538 0.88 -38.04 19.81
CA LEU A 538 2.32 -37.81 19.81
C LEU A 538 2.85 -37.66 18.38
N GLU A 539 2.35 -38.47 17.45
CA GLU A 539 2.70 -38.35 16.03
C GLU A 539 2.15 -37.06 15.42
N LEU A 540 0.94 -36.63 15.80
CA LEU A 540 0.40 -35.33 15.42
C LEU A 540 1.32 -34.19 15.90
N ARG A 541 1.77 -34.20 17.16
CA ARG A 541 2.70 -33.16 17.69
C ARG A 541 3.97 -33.06 16.84
N LYS A 542 4.63 -34.18 16.54
CA LYS A 542 5.82 -34.22 15.68
C LYS A 542 5.52 -33.68 14.28
N ARG A 543 4.41 -34.13 13.67
CA ARG A 543 4.00 -33.70 12.33
C ARG A 543 3.74 -32.20 12.27
N MET A 544 3.05 -31.67 13.27
CA MET A 544 2.75 -30.24 13.36
C MET A 544 3.99 -29.36 13.53
N GLN A 545 5.01 -29.83 14.28
CA GLN A 545 6.31 -29.14 14.36
C GLN A 545 7.05 -29.10 13.01
N ILE A 546 7.00 -30.19 12.24
CA ILE A 546 7.56 -30.23 10.87
C ILE A 546 6.84 -29.22 9.99
N LEU A 547 5.51 -29.25 9.97
CA LEU A 547 4.69 -28.33 9.18
C LEU A 547 4.96 -26.87 9.57
N ARG A 548 5.19 -26.59 10.86
CA ARG A 548 5.54 -25.25 11.35
C ARG A 548 6.90 -24.78 10.85
N ARG A 549 7.90 -25.66 10.85
CA ARG A 549 9.27 -25.41 10.35
C ARG A 549 9.27 -25.13 8.84
N GLU A 550 8.48 -25.89 8.10
CA GLU A 550 8.30 -25.76 6.64
C GLU A 550 7.43 -24.57 6.23
N ARG A 551 6.84 -23.84 7.20
CA ARG A 551 6.00 -22.65 6.99
C ARG A 551 4.81 -22.92 6.06
N THR A 552 4.22 -24.12 6.21
CA THR A 552 3.03 -24.57 5.47
C THR A 552 1.83 -23.64 5.63
N SER A 553 0.84 -23.84 4.77
CA SER A 553 -0.37 -23.02 4.73
C SER A 553 -1.26 -23.21 5.96
N GLN A 554 -2.14 -22.23 6.25
CA GLN A 554 -3.15 -22.37 7.31
C GLN A 554 -4.08 -23.56 7.10
N GLU A 555 -4.43 -23.82 5.83
CA GLU A 555 -5.36 -24.88 5.46
C GLU A 555 -4.76 -26.27 5.68
N GLU A 556 -3.49 -26.43 5.35
CA GLU A 556 -2.76 -27.69 5.54
C GLU A 556 -2.59 -28.03 7.02
N GLN A 557 -2.19 -27.06 7.84
CA GLN A 557 -2.11 -27.23 9.29
C GLN A 557 -3.47 -27.59 9.91
N LEU A 558 -4.54 -26.91 9.48
CA LEU A 558 -5.89 -27.19 9.97
C LEU A 558 -6.36 -28.59 9.57
N ARG A 559 -6.09 -29.00 8.32
CA ARG A 559 -6.44 -30.32 7.79
C ARG A 559 -5.77 -31.42 8.58
N GLU A 560 -4.49 -31.28 8.90
CA GLU A 560 -3.74 -32.26 9.69
C GLU A 560 -4.35 -32.46 11.08
N VAL A 561 -4.61 -31.37 11.82
CA VAL A 561 -5.19 -31.45 13.17
C VAL A 561 -6.58 -32.07 13.15
N LEU A 562 -7.45 -31.66 12.21
CA LEU A 562 -8.81 -32.19 12.12
C LEU A 562 -8.86 -33.64 11.60
N ALA A 563 -7.91 -34.05 10.75
CA ALA A 563 -7.78 -35.45 10.33
C ALA A 563 -7.32 -36.35 11.48
N ALA A 564 -6.39 -35.87 12.30
CA ALA A 564 -5.97 -36.58 13.51
C ALA A 564 -7.12 -36.65 14.53
N TRP A 565 -7.90 -35.58 14.71
CA TRP A 565 -9.11 -35.63 15.52
C TRP A 565 -10.10 -36.67 15.03
N ALA A 566 -10.41 -36.70 13.73
CA ALA A 566 -11.35 -37.68 13.17
C ALA A 566 -10.92 -39.12 13.46
N ARG A 567 -9.62 -39.43 13.28
CA ARG A 567 -9.04 -40.73 13.60
C ARG A 567 -9.09 -41.06 15.09
N PHE A 568 -8.83 -40.06 15.95
CA PHE A 568 -8.91 -40.23 17.40
C PHE A 568 -10.35 -40.51 17.83
N ARG A 569 -11.32 -39.79 17.29
CA ARG A 569 -12.74 -39.98 17.58
C ARG A 569 -13.24 -41.37 17.20
N GLU A 570 -12.78 -41.91 16.07
CA GLU A 570 -13.12 -43.28 15.64
C GLU A 570 -12.50 -44.36 16.54
N LYS A 571 -11.27 -44.13 17.03
CA LYS A 571 -10.56 -45.08 17.90
C LYS A 571 -9.71 -44.31 18.94
N PRO A 572 -10.30 -43.95 20.10
CA PRO A 572 -9.63 -43.03 21.01
C PRO A 572 -8.50 -43.65 21.83
N ASP A 573 -8.38 -44.99 21.80
CA ASP A 573 -7.31 -45.75 22.47
C ASP A 573 -7.13 -45.32 23.95
N LEU A 574 -8.24 -45.10 24.66
CA LEU A 574 -8.25 -44.55 26.02
C LEU A 574 -7.49 -45.44 27.02
N ASP A 575 -7.49 -46.75 26.79
CA ASP A 575 -6.79 -47.72 27.63
C ASP A 575 -5.27 -47.45 27.64
N ARG A 576 -4.71 -47.02 26.50
CA ARG A 576 -3.30 -46.66 26.37
C ARG A 576 -2.95 -45.31 26.99
N LEU A 577 -3.94 -44.44 27.21
CA LEU A 577 -3.77 -43.17 27.95
C LEU A 577 -3.76 -43.38 29.47
N ASN A 578 -4.28 -44.51 29.94
CA ASN A 578 -4.35 -44.88 31.36
C ASN A 578 -3.29 -45.90 31.77
N ALA A 579 -2.49 -46.41 30.83
CA ALA A 579 -1.41 -47.35 31.11
C ALA A 579 -0.19 -46.60 31.71
N PRO A 580 0.39 -47.04 32.84
CA PRO A 580 1.63 -46.46 33.35
C PRO A 580 2.74 -46.66 32.31
N GLY A 581 3.40 -45.55 31.97
CA GLY A 581 4.41 -45.46 30.89
C GLY A 581 5.74 -46.11 31.22
#